data_AF-A0A7Y7IZQ4-F1
#
_entry.id   AF-A0A7Y7IZQ4-F1
#
_cell.length_a   1.000
_cell.length_b   1.000
_cell.length_c   1.000
_cell.angle_alpha   90.00
_cell.angle_beta   90.00
_cell.angle_gamma   90.00
#
_symmetry.space_group_name_H-M   'P 1'
#
loop_
_entity.id
_entity.type
_entity.pdbx_description
1 polymer ?
#
loop_
_entity_poly.entity_id
_entity_poly.type
_entity_poly.pdbx_seq_one_letter_code
_entity_poly.pdbx_strand_id
1 'polypeptide(L)' 'FAAPAAMTLATPIGAAAIMPDDPSSWGETPRNAPCPCGSGKKYKHCHGRLA' A
#
# COMPACT_ATOMS: atom_id res chain seq x y z
N PHE A 1 6.57 7.24 42.43
CA PHE A 1 5.81 6.40 41.49
C PHE A 1 4.90 7.30 40.65
N ALA A 2 5.40 7.80 39.52
CA ALA A 2 4.60 8.36 38.44
C ALA A 2 5.50 8.41 37.20
N ALA A 3 5.28 7.48 36.26
CA ALA A 3 5.85 7.52 34.93
C ALA A 3 4.88 8.26 34.00
N PRO A 4 5.33 9.10 33.06
CA PRO A 4 4.49 9.49 31.95
C PRO A 4 4.47 8.41 30.89
N ALA A 5 3.28 8.24 30.35
CA ALA A 5 2.84 7.22 29.45
C ALA A 5 3.42 7.32 28.04
N ALA A 6 3.48 6.15 27.41
CA ALA A 6 3.14 5.90 26.01
C ALA A 6 3.97 6.62 24.93
N MET A 7 4.94 5.86 24.42
CA MET A 7 5.26 5.82 22.99
C MET A 7 3.96 5.61 22.17
N THR A 8 3.40 6.66 21.58
CA THR A 8 2.49 6.50 20.43
C THR A 8 3.34 6.55 19.17
N LEU A 9 3.65 5.37 18.68
CA LEU A 9 4.24 5.12 17.38
C LEU A 9 3.48 5.90 16.31
N ALA A 10 4.24 6.59 15.46
CA ALA A 10 3.77 7.32 14.31
C ALA A 10 2.81 6.47 13.47
N THR A 11 1.60 6.99 13.26
CA THR A 11 0.78 6.56 12.12
C THR A 11 1.57 6.92 10.86
N PRO A 12 1.98 5.98 10.00
CA PRO A 12 2.40 6.37 8.67
C PRO A 12 1.16 6.96 7.99
N ILE A 13 1.14 8.28 7.82
CA ILE A 13 0.28 8.94 6.84
C ILE A 13 0.86 8.54 5.49
N GLY A 14 0.54 7.33 5.05
CA GLY A 14 1.14 6.70 3.88
C GLY A 14 0.15 5.73 3.27
N ALA A 15 -0.26 6.03 2.05
CA ALA A 15 -1.18 5.30 1.20
C ALA A 15 -2.66 5.41 1.62
N ALA A 16 -3.43 6.12 0.79
CA ALA A 16 -4.78 5.67 0.48
C ALA A 16 -4.72 4.14 0.33
N ALA A 17 -5.49 3.43 1.16
CA ALA A 17 -5.42 1.98 1.24
C ALA A 17 -5.70 1.40 -0.15
N ILE A 18 -4.64 0.97 -0.83
CA ILE A 18 -4.76 0.20 -2.07
C ILE A 18 -5.34 -1.13 -1.64
N MET A 19 -6.66 -1.24 -1.68
CA MET A 19 -7.41 -2.40 -1.24
C MET A 19 -7.07 -3.56 -2.17
N PRO A 20 -6.58 -4.70 -1.65
CA PRO A 20 -6.25 -5.86 -2.46
C PRO A 20 -7.45 -6.42 -3.24
N ASP A 21 -8.64 -6.20 -2.70
CA ASP A 21 -9.93 -6.65 -3.21
C ASP A 21 -10.61 -5.66 -4.17
N ASP A 22 -10.19 -4.39 -4.20
CA ASP A 22 -10.80 -3.36 -5.04
C ASP A 22 -9.84 -2.86 -6.13
N PRO A 23 -10.02 -3.26 -7.41
CA PRO A 23 -9.14 -2.84 -8.50
C PRO A 23 -9.27 -1.36 -8.85
N SER A 24 -10.32 -0.66 -8.40
CA SER A 24 -10.47 0.79 -8.62
C SER A 24 -9.48 1.57 -7.75
N SER A 25 -9.16 1.09 -6.55
CA SER A 25 -8.06 1.62 -5.71
C SER A 25 -6.67 1.42 -6.34
N TRP A 26 -6.54 0.54 -7.34
CA TRP A 26 -5.27 0.31 -8.04
C TRP A 26 -5.00 1.32 -9.15
N GLY A 27 -5.97 2.20 -9.47
CA GLY A 27 -5.78 3.32 -10.40
C GLY A 27 -4.72 4.31 -9.91
N GLU A 28 -4.57 4.45 -8.60
CA GLU A 28 -3.56 5.28 -7.94
C GLU A 28 -2.20 4.56 -7.82
N THR A 29 -2.14 3.25 -8.07
CA THR A 29 -0.88 2.49 -8.05
C THR A 29 -0.01 2.86 -9.25
N PRO A 30 1.23 3.36 -9.04
CA PRO A 30 2.14 3.65 -10.14
C PRO A 30 2.46 2.38 -10.94
N ARG A 31 2.40 2.44 -12.28
CA ARG A 31 2.67 1.29 -13.16
C ARG A 31 4.04 0.63 -12.94
N ASN A 32 5.04 1.38 -12.46
CA ASN A 32 6.38 0.87 -12.15
C ASN A 32 6.59 0.45 -10.68
N ALA A 33 5.65 0.75 -9.77
CA ALA A 33 5.74 0.36 -8.36
C ALA A 33 5.62 -1.16 -8.19
N PRO A 34 6.13 -1.74 -7.09
CA PRO A 34 5.86 -3.14 -6.75
C PRO A 34 4.35 -3.38 -6.64
N CYS A 35 3.88 -4.54 -7.08
CA CYS A 35 2.47 -4.90 -7.00
C CYS A 35 2.06 -5.03 -5.52
N PRO A 36 0.96 -4.36 -5.10
CA PRO A 36 0.45 -4.47 -3.73
C PRO A 36 -0.05 -5.88 -3.39
N CYS A 37 -0.25 -6.72 -4.40
CA CYS A 37 -0.61 -8.13 -4.28
C CYS A 37 0.49 -9.06 -3.70
N GLY A 38 1.68 -8.53 -3.40
CA GLY A 38 2.78 -9.33 -2.83
C GLY A 38 3.48 -10.26 -3.82
N SER A 39 3.20 -10.16 -5.12
CA SER A 39 3.79 -11.05 -6.14
C SER A 39 5.27 -10.78 -6.46
N GLY A 40 5.87 -9.72 -5.88
CA GLY A 40 7.24 -9.28 -6.18
C GLY A 40 7.43 -8.70 -7.60
N LYS A 41 6.37 -8.66 -8.42
CA LYS A 41 6.39 -8.09 -9.78
C LYS A 41 5.98 -6.61 -9.74
N LYS A 42 6.40 -5.82 -10.73
CA LYS A 42 5.90 -4.45 -10.91
C LYS A 42 4.41 -4.47 -11.28
N TYR A 43 3.65 -3.46 -10.86
CA TYR A 43 2.21 -3.37 -11.10
C TYR A 43 1.85 -3.60 -12.58
N LYS A 44 2.53 -2.94 -13.53
CA LYS A 44 2.33 -3.14 -14.98
C LYS A 44 2.56 -4.56 -15.51
N HIS A 45 3.34 -5.38 -14.80
CA HIS A 45 3.64 -6.76 -15.17
C HIS A 45 2.83 -7.79 -14.38
N CYS A 46 1.96 -7.32 -13.50
CA CYS A 46 1.07 -8.15 -12.71
C CYS A 46 -0.36 -7.67 -13.00
N HIS A 47 -1.05 -7.14 -12.02
CA HIS A 47 -2.44 -6.74 -12.14
C HIS A 47 -2.69 -5.44 -12.94
N GLY A 48 -1.67 -4.61 -13.14
CA GLY A 48 -1.71 -3.46 -14.04
C GLY A 48 -1.39 -3.82 -15.48
N ARG A 49 -1.43 -5.12 -15.85
CA ARG A 49 -1.35 -5.54 -17.24
C ARG A 49 -2.70 -5.26 -17.90
N LEU A 50 -2.81 -4.09 -18.50
CA LEU A 50 -3.88 -3.83 -19.47
C LEU A 50 -3.57 -4.72 -20.67
N ALA A 51 -4.51 -5.59 -21.04
CA ALA A 51 -4.45 -6.37 -22.26
C ALA A 51 -4.41 -5.45 -23.48
#